data_AF-A0A515KN58-F1
#
_entry.id   AF-A0A515KN58-F1
#
_cell.length_a   1.000
_cell.length_b   1.000
_cell.length_c   1.000
_cell.angle_alpha   90.00
_cell.angle_beta   90.00
_cell.angle_gamma   90.00
#
_symmetry.space_group_name_H-M   'P 1'
#
loop_
_entity.id
_entity.type
_entity.pdbx_description
1 polymer ?
#
loop_
_entity_poly.entity_id
_entity_poly.type
_entity_poly.pdbx_seq_one_letter_code
_entity_poly.pdbx_strand_id
1 'polypeptide(L)' 'MDVKEAVRAAKTWIMDVMEDEHPSNLGLEEVEYNDEKRVWKITLGFSRPWNSPRSPLNNLLAIAATEPPPSQARLSHDCR' A
#
# COMPACT_ATOMS: atom_id res chain seq x y z
N MET A 1 -1.12 -26.76 6.42
CA MET A 1 -1.13 -25.30 6.24
C MET A 1 -0.08 -24.70 7.15
N ASP A 2 0.94 -24.09 6.56
CA ASP A 2 1.92 -23.30 7.32
C ASP A 2 1.34 -21.92 7.72
N VAL A 3 2.05 -21.18 8.57
CA VAL A 3 1.61 -19.87 9.06
C VAL A 3 1.43 -18.84 7.92
N LYS A 4 2.26 -18.89 6.88
CA LYS A 4 2.19 -17.96 5.75
C LYS A 4 0.98 -18.25 4.87
N GLU A 5 0.69 -19.53 4.66
CA GLU A 5 -0.50 -19.99 3.96
C GLU A 5 -1.76 -19.57 4.72
N ALA A 6 -1.78 -19.70 6.05
CA ALA A 6 -2.89 -19.28 6.89
C ALA A 6 -3.17 -17.78 6.79
N VAL A 7 -2.12 -16.96 6.92
CA VAL A 7 -2.23 -15.49 6.79
C VAL A 7 -2.68 -15.11 5.39
N ARG A 8 -2.15 -15.75 4.34
CA ARG A 8 -2.56 -15.49 2.96
C ARG A 8 -4.04 -15.81 2.76
N ALA A 9 -4.49 -16.98 3.23
CA ALA A 9 -5.89 -17.39 3.13
C ALA A 9 -6.82 -16.39 3.83
N ALA A 10 -6.47 -15.95 5.04
CA ALA A 10 -7.25 -14.95 5.78
C ALA A 10 -7.34 -13.61 5.04
N LYS A 11 -6.21 -13.12 4.50
CA LYS A 11 -6.18 -11.86 3.72
C LYS A 11 -6.98 -11.96 2.43
N THR A 12 -6.83 -13.05 1.68
CA THR A 12 -7.62 -13.27 0.46
C THR A 12 -9.11 -13.32 0.77
N TRP A 13 -9.50 -14.04 1.83
CA TRP A 13 -10.91 -14.16 2.22
C TRP A 13 -11.53 -12.80 2.56
N ILE A 14 -10.87 -11.95 3.35
CA ILE A 14 -11.44 -10.65 3.70
C ILE A 14 -11.49 -9.69 2.50
N MET A 15 -10.49 -9.75 1.61
CA MET A 15 -10.49 -8.93 0.39
C MET A 15 -11.61 -9.32 -0.58
N ASP A 16 -11.93 -10.62 -0.64
CA ASP A 16 -13.05 -11.15 -1.43
C ASP A 16 -14.41 -10.75 -0.83
N VAL A 17 -14.57 -10.93 0.49
CA VAL A 17 -15.81 -10.56 1.20
C VAL A 17 -16.11 -9.06 1.13
N MET A 18 -15.06 -8.23 1.07
CA MET A 18 -15.17 -6.76 1.06
C MET A 18 -14.83 -6.15 -0.30
N GLU A 19 -14.97 -6.91 -1.40
CA GLU A 19 -14.56 -6.45 -2.74
C GLU A 19 -15.20 -5.09 -3.11
N ASP A 20 -16.49 -4.92 -2.81
CA ASP A 20 -17.27 -3.71 -3.10
C ASP A 20 -16.78 -2.46 -2.35
N GLU A 21 -16.18 -2.62 -1.16
CA GLU A 21 -15.71 -1.51 -0.32
C GLU A 21 -14.29 -1.06 -0.68
N HIS A 22 -13.59 -1.83 -1.52
CA HIS A 22 -12.18 -1.65 -1.86
C HIS A 22 -11.31 -1.27 -0.64
N PRO A 23 -11.30 -2.12 0.41
CA PRO A 23 -10.67 -1.77 1.66
C PRO A 23 -9.16 -1.55 1.47
N SER A 24 -8.67 -0.40 1.96
CA SER A 24 -7.25 -0.05 1.99
C SER A 24 -6.69 -0.14 3.41
N ASN A 25 -5.38 -0.36 3.53
CA ASN A 25 -4.64 -0.41 4.81
C ASN A 25 -4.98 -1.61 5.71
N LEU A 26 -5.15 -2.80 5.13
CA LEU A 26 -5.29 -4.06 5.88
C LEU A 26 -3.94 -4.51 6.46
N GLY A 27 -3.84 -4.58 7.78
CA GLY A 27 -2.70 -5.03 8.56
C GLY A 27 -2.93 -6.43 9.17
N LEU A 28 -1.83 -7.13 9.44
CA LEU A 28 -1.83 -8.33 10.27
C LEU A 28 -1.57 -7.90 11.72
N GLU A 29 -2.47 -8.26 12.62
CA GLU A 29 -2.38 -7.88 14.04
C GLU A 29 -1.81 -9.04 14.87
N GLU A 30 -2.40 -10.22 14.76
CA GLU A 30 -2.05 -11.38 15.60
C GLU A 30 -2.13 -12.70 14.83
N VAL A 31 -1.25 -13.64 15.20
CA VAL A 31 -1.24 -15.01 14.72
C VAL A 31 -1.09 -15.96 15.89
N GLU A 32 -2.14 -16.74 16.18
CA GLU A 32 -2.16 -17.77 17.22
C GLU A 32 -2.44 -19.13 16.58
N TYR A 33 -1.65 -20.14 16.93
CA TYR A 33 -1.96 -21.53 16.57
C TYR A 33 -2.64 -22.20 17.75
N ASN A 34 -3.84 -22.76 17.52
CA ASN A 34 -4.53 -23.55 18.50
C ASN A 34 -4.21 -25.04 18.28
N ASP A 35 -3.35 -25.61 19.12
CA ASP A 35 -2.90 -27.00 18.99
C ASP A 35 -4.03 -28.03 19.15
N GLU A 36 -4.97 -27.79 20.05
CA GLU A 36 -6.09 -28.70 20.32
C GLU A 36 -7.01 -28.87 19.11
N LYS A 37 -7.35 -27.75 18.47
CA LYS A 37 -8.23 -27.70 17.30
C LYS A 37 -7.46 -27.81 15.98
N ARG A 38 -6.13 -27.71 16.03
CA ARG A 38 -5.23 -27.69 14.86
C ARG A 38 -5.61 -26.61 13.85
N VAL A 39 -5.95 -25.42 14.34
CA VAL A 39 -6.35 -24.27 13.53
C VAL A 39 -5.48 -23.05 13.79
N TRP A 40 -5.29 -22.24 12.76
CA TRP A 40 -4.70 -20.91 12.87
C TRP A 40 -5.81 -19.89 13.14
N LYS A 41 -5.66 -19.11 14.21
CA LYS A 41 -6.44 -17.90 14.45
C LYS A 41 -5.61 -16.72 13.97
N ILE A 42 -6.16 -15.98 13.00
CA ILE A 42 -5.53 -14.81 12.41
C ILE A 42 -6.40 -13.61 12.71
N THR A 43 -5.84 -12.60 13.36
CA THR A 43 -6.50 -11.31 13.59
C THR A 43 -5.97 -10.31 12.57
N LEU A 44 -6.88 -9.74 11.79
CA LEU A 44 -6.57 -8.69 10.82
C LEU A 44 -7.24 -7.38 11.25
N GLY A 45 -6.55 -6.27 11.05
CA GLY A 45 -7.00 -4.94 11.44
C GLY A 45 -6.92 -3.96 10.28
N PHE A 46 -7.84 -2.99 10.24
CA PHE A 46 -7.72 -1.85 9.34
C PHE A 46 -7.00 -0.72 10.03
N SER A 47 -5.88 -0.29 9.45
CA SER A 47 -5.23 0.94 9.91
C SER A 47 -6.07 2.13 9.47
N ARG A 48 -6.54 2.93 10.42
CA ARG A 48 -7.27 4.14 10.07
C ARG A 48 -6.32 5.15 9.40
N PRO A 49 -6.74 5.83 8.31
CA PRO A 49 -5.88 6.68 7.50
C PRO A 49 -5.33 7.93 8.20
N TRP A 50 -5.72 8.20 9.45
CA TRP A 50 -5.21 9.33 10.24
C TRP A 50 -3.82 9.10 10.84
N ASN A 51 -3.25 7.88 10.74
CA ASN A 51 -1.88 7.57 11.19
C ASN A 51 -0.88 7.29 10.03
N SER A 52 -1.26 7.53 8.77
CA SER A 52 -0.23 7.73 7.74
C SER A 52 0.34 9.13 7.94
N PRO A 53 1.68 9.32 7.98
CA PRO A 53 2.24 10.67 7.95
C PRO A 53 1.91 11.29 6.60
N ARG A 54 0.76 11.95 6.52
CA ARG A 54 0.44 12.93 5.48
C ARG A 54 1.33 14.14 5.74
N SER A 55 2.63 14.00 5.46
CA SER A 55 3.51 15.14 5.41
C SER A 55 3.03 16.03 4.27
N PRO A 56 2.67 17.30 4.52
CA PRO A 56 2.34 18.25 3.44
C PRO A 56 3.47 18.38 2.41
N LEU A 57 4.71 18.08 2.81
CA LEU A 57 5.87 18.04 1.92
C LEU A 57 5.82 16.91 0.89
N ASN A 58 5.18 15.77 1.19
CA ASN A 58 5.08 14.67 0.23
C ASN A 58 4.23 15.05 -0.99
N ASN A 59 3.18 15.85 -0.79
CA ASN A 59 2.38 16.36 -1.90
C ASN A 59 3.15 17.40 -2.74
N LEU A 60 3.99 18.23 -2.12
CA LEU A 60 4.83 19.20 -2.84
C LEU A 60 5.96 18.53 -3.64
N LEU A 61 6.59 17.50 -3.07
CA LEU A 61 7.64 16.72 -3.76
C LEU A 61 7.09 15.95 -4.97
N ALA A 62 5.86 15.44 -4.88
CA ALA A 62 5.21 14.77 -6.00
C ALA A 62 4.93 15.71 -7.18
N ILE A 63 4.59 16.98 -6.91
CA ILE A 63 4.36 18.01 -7.94
C ILE A 63 5.69 18.46 -8.57
N ALA A 64 6.75 18.56 -7.78
CA ALA A 64 8.09 18.92 -8.27
C ALA A 64 8.74 17.83 -9.14
N ALA A 65 8.36 16.56 -8.96
CA ALA A 65 8.90 15.43 -9.72
C ALA A 65 8.25 15.22 -11.10
N THR A 66 7.22 16.00 -11.45
CA THR A 66 6.46 15.83 -12.71
C THR A 66 6.82 16.80 -13.84
N GLU A 67 7.91 17.56 -13.76
CA GLU A 67 8.37 18.31 -14.94
C GLU A 67 8.92 17.36 -16.01
N PRO A 68 8.36 17.34 -17.24
CA PRO A 68 8.90 16.53 -18.33
C PRO A 68 10.28 17.10 -18.75
N PRO A 69 11.24 16.26 -19.16
CA PRO A 69 12.57 16.73 -19.49
C PRO A 69 12.51 17.74 -20.65
N PRO A 70 13.22 18.88 -20.57
CA PRO A 70 13.23 19.84 -21.65
C PRO A 70 13.86 19.22 -22.90
N SER A 71 13.05 19.11 -23.95
CA SER A 71 13.46 18.79 -25.32
C SER A 71 14.58 19.73 -25.74
N GLN A 72 15.78 19.19 -25.97
CA GLN A 72 16.92 19.94 -26.49
C GLN A 72 16.62 20.42 -27.91
N ALA A 73 16.06 21.63 -28.02
CA ALA A 73 15.95 22.36 -29.28
C ALA A 73 17.18 23.24 -29.46
N ARG A 74 17.80 23.06 -30.62
CA ARG A 74 19.14 23.45 -31.03
C ARG A 74 19.32 24.97 -31.21
N LEU A 75 20.56 25.40 -30.94
CA LEU A 75 21.31 26.52 -31.52
C LEU A 75 20.69 27.22 -32.75
N SER A 76 20.57 28.54 -32.68
CA SER A 76 20.69 29.50 -33.80
C SER A 76 21.14 30.83 -33.19
N HIS A 77 22.43 31.15 -33.25
CA HIS A 77 22.97 32.22 -34.11
C HIS A 77 22.00 33.39 -34.29
N ASP A 78 22.30 34.54 -33.68
CA ASP A 78 22.35 35.76 -34.50
C ASP A 78 23.15 36.91 -33.89
N CYS A 79 23.87 37.58 -34.79
CA CYS A 79 24.69 38.77 -34.59
C CYS A 79 23.85 39.99 -34.19
N ARG A 80 24.42 40.87 -33.36
CA ARG A 80 24.88 42.21 -33.78
C ARG A 80 25.63 42.91 -32.65
#